data_AF-A0AAE1IP52-F1
#
_entry.id   AF-A0AAE1IP52-F1
#
_cell.length_a   1.000
_cell.length_b   1.000
_cell.length_c   1.000
_cell.angle_alpha   90.00
_cell.angle_beta   90.00
_cell.angle_gamma   90.00
#
_symmetry.space_group_name_H-M   'P 1'
#
loop_
_entity.id
_entity.type
_entity.pdbx_description
1 polymer ?
#
loop_
_entity_poly.entity_id
_entity_poly.type
_entity_poly.pdbx_seq_one_letter_code
_entity_poly.pdbx_strand_id
1 'polypeptide(L)'
;MASTPSMLVPFSAAQPNSLGLSNKALPVISSSAPSPSSTFLAPSLFRVSSSSSSCCSSSSSYSHLKLGSISMRSAAPRLVCSCSLNSLKSRAKEDVFPGKDSPHNESSSVSSRAFLNARTEEELLLRIRKEAEAGSLPSNVAAGMEELYHNYKNAVMKSGHPKADEIVLSNMTIVLDRIYLDVEDPFVFEPYHKAKRDPFDYYMFGQNYIRPLIDFGNSYLGNISLFYEIEEKLKQGHNVILVSNHQTEADPAVIALLLEAACPYIAESVTYVAGDRVLMDPLCKPFSIGRNLICVYSKKHMHDDPELVEMKRKVNTRSLKEMAMLLRGGSQIVWIAPSGGRDRPDPLTGEWLPAPFDASSVDNMRRLAEHSGQPGHIYPLAILCHDIMPPPLQVEKEIGERRIISFHGVGLSVAPAMSFSEATVACESPEKSKDAYTQALYNSVTEQYTVLKSAIHGQQGLMASIPNVSLSQPWI
;
A
#
# COMPACT_ATOMS: atom_id res chain seq x y z
N MET A 1 53.02 16.99 31.72
CA MET A 1 54.44 16.72 32.02
C MET A 1 54.52 15.25 32.41
N ALA A 2 54.91 14.40 31.46
CA ALA A 2 56.23 13.71 31.43
C ALA A 2 56.22 12.47 32.37
N SER A 3 56.68 11.27 32.04
CA SER A 3 57.21 10.62 30.85
C SER A 3 57.31 9.11 31.21
N THR A 4 57.17 8.22 30.22
CA THR A 4 57.64 6.82 30.23
C THR A 4 59.16 6.71 30.52
N PRO A 5 59.78 5.55 30.86
CA PRO A 5 60.22 4.59 29.82
C PRO A 5 60.48 3.10 30.19
N SER A 6 60.65 2.28 29.13
CA SER A 6 61.68 1.21 28.93
C SER A 6 61.46 -0.19 29.55
N MET A 7 61.78 -1.33 28.93
CA MET A 7 62.16 -1.79 27.56
C MET A 7 62.28 -3.33 27.63
N LEU A 8 62.02 -4.05 26.52
CA LEU A 8 62.99 -4.97 25.88
C LEU A 8 62.37 -5.68 24.66
N VAL A 9 63.04 -5.50 23.50
CA VAL A 9 62.93 -6.27 22.25
C VAL A 9 64.13 -7.27 22.24
N PRO A 10 64.24 -8.27 21.32
CA PRO A 10 64.78 -7.96 19.98
C PRO A 10 64.24 -8.80 18.78
N PHE A 11 64.13 -8.13 17.61
CA PHE A 11 64.65 -8.46 16.24
C PHE A 11 64.38 -9.84 15.58
N SER A 12 64.29 -10.02 14.24
CA SER A 12 64.29 -9.23 12.98
C SER A 12 63.97 -10.25 11.85
N ALA A 13 63.08 -10.02 10.89
CA ALA A 13 63.23 -9.31 9.60
C ALA A 13 64.25 -9.90 8.58
N ALA A 14 63.77 -10.19 7.36
CA ALA A 14 64.27 -9.75 6.03
C ALA A 14 63.72 -10.70 4.93
N GLN A 15 62.87 -10.30 3.98
CA GLN A 15 62.99 -9.38 2.82
C GLN A 15 63.52 -10.02 1.50
N PRO A 16 63.17 -9.45 0.33
CA PRO A 16 62.82 -10.13 -0.93
C PRO A 16 63.92 -10.05 -2.01
N ASN A 17 63.69 -10.64 -3.20
CA ASN A 17 64.18 -10.06 -4.47
C ASN A 17 63.53 -10.66 -5.73
N SER A 18 63.39 -9.78 -6.72
CA SER A 18 62.93 -9.95 -8.10
C SER A 18 63.98 -10.58 -9.04
N LEU A 19 63.53 -11.05 -10.22
CA LEU A 19 64.15 -11.08 -11.57
C LEU A 19 63.21 -11.93 -12.44
N GLY A 20 62.88 -11.74 -13.72
CA GLY A 20 63.36 -10.88 -14.81
C GLY A 20 62.97 -11.59 -16.13
N LEU A 21 62.22 -10.88 -16.98
CA LEU A 21 61.92 -11.05 -18.43
C LEU A 21 62.48 -12.25 -19.24
N SER A 22 61.62 -12.84 -20.10
CA SER A 22 61.95 -12.99 -21.53
C SER A 22 60.72 -13.23 -22.42
N ASN A 23 60.79 -12.61 -23.60
CA ASN A 23 59.82 -12.48 -24.69
C ASN A 23 59.49 -13.81 -25.40
N LYS A 24 58.27 -13.93 -25.93
CA LYS A 24 58.05 -14.38 -27.32
C LYS A 24 56.71 -13.89 -27.87
N ALA A 25 56.75 -13.57 -29.16
CA ALA A 25 55.89 -12.65 -29.89
C ALA A 25 54.64 -13.31 -30.55
N LEU A 26 53.75 -12.41 -30.98
CA LEU A 26 52.53 -12.57 -31.80
C LEU A 26 52.81 -13.18 -33.21
N PRO A 27 51.76 -13.57 -33.99
CA PRO A 27 50.94 -12.63 -34.78
C PRO A 27 49.41 -12.92 -34.63
N VAL A 28 48.51 -11.96 -34.40
CA VAL A 28 47.89 -11.00 -35.35
C VAL A 28 47.57 -11.58 -36.74
N ILE A 29 46.30 -11.90 -36.98
CA ILE A 29 45.66 -11.69 -38.29
C ILE A 29 44.32 -10.98 -38.05
N SER A 30 44.23 -9.79 -38.63
CA SER A 30 43.01 -9.00 -38.83
C SER A 30 42.52 -9.25 -40.26
N SER A 31 41.20 -9.34 -40.48
CA SER A 31 40.48 -8.86 -41.69
C SER A 31 39.01 -9.28 -41.56
N SER A 32 38.10 -8.32 -41.31
CA SER A 32 37.32 -7.59 -42.32
C SER A 32 36.21 -8.41 -42.99
N ALA A 33 34.97 -7.99 -42.76
CA ALA A 33 33.78 -8.34 -43.55
C ALA A 33 34.01 -8.07 -45.06
N PRO A 34 33.26 -8.74 -45.94
CA PRO A 34 32.10 -8.05 -46.48
C PRO A 34 30.87 -8.96 -46.74
N SER A 35 29.72 -8.29 -46.85
CA SER A 35 28.47 -8.78 -47.44
C SER A 35 28.66 -9.35 -48.85
N PRO A 36 27.67 -10.13 -49.32
CA PRO A 36 27.09 -9.78 -50.62
C PRO A 36 25.55 -9.75 -50.59
N SER A 37 25.04 -8.67 -51.15
CA SER A 37 23.69 -8.55 -51.70
C SER A 37 23.64 -9.22 -53.08
N SER A 38 22.57 -9.97 -53.39
CA SER A 38 21.74 -9.84 -54.61
C SER A 38 20.79 -11.03 -54.74
N THR A 39 19.48 -10.81 -54.61
CA THR A 39 18.46 -10.59 -55.67
C THR A 39 18.16 -11.80 -56.55
N PHE A 40 16.97 -12.38 -56.41
CA PHE A 40 16.02 -12.81 -57.48
C PHE A 40 14.64 -12.97 -56.79
N LEU A 41 13.68 -12.07 -57.01
CA LEU A 41 12.58 -12.13 -58.01
C LEU A 41 11.81 -13.46 -57.97
N ALA A 42 10.48 -13.56 -57.88
CA ALA A 42 9.33 -12.69 -57.62
C ALA A 42 8.11 -13.65 -57.41
N PRO A 43 7.04 -13.24 -56.71
CA PRO A 43 5.86 -14.08 -56.47
C PRO A 43 4.80 -13.97 -57.56
N SER A 44 4.11 -15.07 -57.87
CA SER A 44 2.97 -15.13 -58.78
C SER A 44 1.66 -14.77 -58.07
N LEU A 45 1.11 -13.63 -58.51
CA LEU A 45 -0.29 -13.22 -58.65
C LEU A 45 -1.40 -14.23 -58.29
N PHE A 46 -2.35 -13.81 -57.46
CA PHE A 46 -3.78 -13.76 -57.84
C PHE A 46 -4.50 -12.59 -57.16
N ARG A 47 -5.45 -12.04 -57.93
CA ARG A 47 -6.16 -10.76 -57.86
C ARG A 47 -7.36 -10.71 -56.89
N VAL A 48 -7.48 -9.56 -56.22
CA VAL A 48 -8.59 -8.57 -56.25
C VAL A 48 -9.94 -8.92 -55.60
N SER A 49 -10.32 -8.10 -54.63
CA SER A 49 -11.51 -7.22 -54.69
C SER A 49 -11.39 -6.09 -53.68
N SER A 50 -11.41 -4.86 -54.17
CA SER A 50 -11.51 -3.62 -53.40
C SER A 50 -12.85 -2.99 -53.73
N SER A 51 -13.57 -2.51 -52.71
CA SER A 51 -14.62 -1.51 -52.90
C SER A 51 -14.32 -0.30 -52.03
N SER A 52 -14.17 0.82 -52.71
CA SER A 52 -14.01 2.16 -52.21
C SER A 52 -15.36 2.77 -51.87
N SER A 53 -15.42 3.57 -50.81
CA SER A 53 -16.29 4.75 -50.78
C SER A 53 -15.59 5.85 -49.99
N SER A 54 -15.78 7.07 -50.49
CA SER A 54 -14.91 8.21 -50.33
C SER A 54 -15.68 9.40 -49.77
N CYS A 55 -14.95 10.24 -49.03
CA CYS A 55 -15.15 11.68 -48.84
C CYS A 55 -16.32 12.15 -47.97
N CYS A 56 -15.99 12.92 -46.92
CA CYS A 56 -16.31 14.35 -46.86
C CYS A 56 -15.43 15.05 -45.80
N SER A 57 -14.74 16.09 -46.25
CA SER A 57 -13.96 17.03 -45.45
C SER A 57 -14.86 18.15 -44.93
N SER A 58 -14.56 18.68 -43.74
CA SER A 58 -14.86 20.08 -43.43
C SER A 58 -13.95 20.60 -42.32
N SER A 59 -13.18 21.63 -42.70
CA SER A 59 -12.30 22.45 -41.89
C SER A 59 -13.08 23.58 -41.21
N SER A 60 -12.70 23.94 -39.98
CA SER A 60 -12.92 25.28 -39.40
C SER A 60 -12.16 25.34 -38.06
N SER A 61 -10.99 25.96 -38.03
CA SER A 61 -10.74 27.39 -37.74
C SER A 61 -10.55 27.67 -36.24
N TYR A 62 -9.32 28.07 -35.92
CA TYR A 62 -8.89 28.65 -34.66
C TYR A 62 -9.68 29.93 -34.31
N SER A 63 -10.06 30.05 -33.04
CA SER A 63 -10.31 31.35 -32.42
C SER A 63 -9.96 31.31 -30.94
N HIS A 64 -8.93 32.08 -30.58
CA HIS A 64 -8.64 32.53 -29.22
C HIS A 64 -9.84 33.29 -28.64
N LEU A 65 -10.26 32.97 -27.41
CA LEU A 65 -10.84 33.98 -26.51
C LEU A 65 -10.54 33.64 -25.03
N LYS A 66 -10.27 34.73 -24.31
CA LYS A 66 -9.81 34.83 -22.92
C LYS A 66 -10.92 34.56 -21.90
N LEU A 67 -10.48 34.07 -20.74
CA LEU A 67 -10.87 34.40 -19.36
C LEU A 67 -12.34 34.77 -19.06
N GLY A 68 -12.97 33.95 -18.21
CA GLY A 68 -14.15 34.30 -17.43
C GLY A 68 -14.30 33.36 -16.24
N SER A 69 -13.99 33.87 -15.04
CA SER A 69 -14.22 33.18 -13.77
C SER A 69 -15.71 32.99 -13.52
N ILE A 70 -16.12 31.75 -13.23
CA ILE A 70 -17.47 31.47 -12.74
C ILE A 70 -17.36 30.68 -11.44
N SER A 71 -17.77 31.36 -10.37
CA SER A 71 -18.00 30.81 -9.03
C SER A 71 -19.20 29.85 -9.08
N MET A 72 -18.98 28.58 -8.80
CA MET A 72 -20.05 27.60 -8.61
C MET A 72 -20.40 27.53 -7.11
N ARG A 73 -21.49 28.21 -6.74
CA ARG A 73 -22.24 27.92 -5.50
C ARG A 73 -23.07 26.66 -5.75
N SER A 74 -22.76 25.55 -5.08
CA SER A 74 -23.63 24.38 -5.07
C SER A 74 -24.73 24.57 -4.02
N ALA A 75 -25.98 24.64 -4.49
CA ALA A 75 -27.17 24.51 -3.67
C ALA A 75 -27.58 23.03 -3.67
N ALA A 76 -27.66 22.43 -2.49
CA ALA A 76 -28.18 21.07 -2.30
C ALA A 76 -29.72 21.08 -2.32
N PRO A 77 -30.38 20.13 -3.01
CA PRO A 77 -31.79 19.84 -2.74
C PRO A 77 -31.89 18.76 -1.65
N ARG A 78 -32.58 19.10 -0.57
CA ARG A 78 -33.07 18.14 0.44
C ARG A 78 -34.19 17.31 -0.17
N LEU A 79 -34.01 15.99 -0.27
CA LEU A 79 -35.13 15.08 -0.46
C LEU A 79 -35.54 14.49 0.89
N VAL A 80 -36.75 14.84 1.31
CA VAL A 80 -37.47 14.24 2.44
C VAL A 80 -38.15 12.98 1.89
N CYS A 81 -37.81 11.81 2.42
CA CYS A 81 -38.56 10.59 2.16
C CYS A 81 -39.18 10.10 3.48
N SER A 82 -40.49 10.27 3.58
CA SER A 82 -41.35 9.68 4.60
C SER A 82 -41.83 8.32 4.11
N CYS A 83 -41.58 7.25 4.85
CA CYS A 83 -42.41 6.06 4.75
C CYS A 83 -42.53 5.36 6.10
N SER A 84 -43.80 5.13 6.43
CA SER A 84 -44.35 4.74 7.71
C SER A 84 -44.00 3.33 8.16
N LEU A 85 -43.92 3.22 9.49
CA LEU A 85 -44.14 2.04 10.29
C LEU A 85 -45.38 1.24 9.83
N ASN A 86 -45.23 -0.07 9.70
CA ASN A 86 -46.30 -1.03 9.94
C ASN A 86 -45.74 -2.38 10.44
N SER A 87 -46.00 -2.61 11.72
CA SER A 87 -46.51 -3.85 12.34
C SER A 87 -46.13 -5.20 11.71
N LEU A 88 -45.38 -6.00 12.48
CA LEU A 88 -45.58 -7.46 12.51
C LEU A 88 -45.43 -7.99 13.95
N LYS A 89 -46.56 -8.45 14.48
CA LYS A 89 -46.71 -9.21 15.72
C LYS A 89 -46.32 -10.67 15.46
N SER A 90 -45.50 -11.28 16.31
CA SER A 90 -45.56 -12.72 16.58
C SER A 90 -45.02 -13.09 17.97
N ARG A 91 -45.98 -13.25 18.90
CA ARG A 91 -46.12 -14.35 19.87
C ARG A 91 -44.92 -14.68 20.78
N ALA A 92 -44.90 -14.04 21.95
CA ALA A 92 -44.22 -14.53 23.15
C ALA A 92 -45.04 -15.64 23.84
N LYS A 93 -44.36 -16.64 24.41
CA LYS A 93 -44.87 -17.48 25.50
C LYS A 93 -44.29 -16.91 26.80
N GLU A 94 -45.18 -16.57 27.72
CA GLU A 94 -44.89 -16.26 29.12
C GLU A 94 -44.55 -17.54 29.88
N ASP A 95 -43.50 -17.47 30.70
CA ASP A 95 -43.46 -18.13 32.00
C ASP A 95 -42.96 -17.09 33.02
N VAL A 96 -43.59 -17.10 34.18
CA VAL A 96 -43.72 -16.00 35.15
C VAL A 96 -43.32 -16.56 36.53
N PHE A 97 -42.20 -16.14 37.14
CA PHE A 97 -42.00 -15.28 38.35
C PHE A 97 -40.80 -15.83 39.18
N PRO A 98 -40.23 -15.15 40.22
CA PRO A 98 -40.28 -13.73 40.58
C PRO A 98 -38.92 -13.07 40.95
N GLY A 99 -38.87 -11.74 40.82
CA GLY A 99 -38.40 -10.80 41.85
C GLY A 99 -36.93 -10.76 42.27
N LYS A 100 -36.20 -9.77 41.75
CA LYS A 100 -35.30 -8.95 42.58
C LYS A 100 -35.06 -7.59 41.93
N ASP A 101 -35.63 -6.57 42.55
CA ASP A 101 -35.38 -5.16 42.23
C ASP A 101 -33.88 -4.85 42.39
N SER A 102 -33.27 -4.36 41.32
CA SER A 102 -32.02 -3.62 41.36
C SER A 102 -32.18 -2.40 40.47
N PRO A 103 -31.83 -1.19 40.92
CA PRO A 103 -32.00 0.00 40.11
C PRO A 103 -31.09 -0.11 38.90
N HIS A 104 -31.72 -0.06 37.71
CA HIS A 104 -31.05 0.19 36.45
C HIS A 104 -30.34 1.54 36.57
N ASN A 105 -29.02 1.48 36.77
CA ASN A 105 -28.16 2.61 36.51
C ASN A 105 -28.05 2.69 34.98
N GLU A 106 -28.95 3.44 34.35
CA GLU A 106 -28.75 3.97 33.01
C GLU A 106 -27.57 4.96 33.07
N SER A 107 -26.36 4.46 33.29
CA SER A 107 -25.18 5.14 32.78
C SER A 107 -25.15 4.82 31.29
N SER A 108 -25.81 5.67 30.50
CA SER A 108 -25.40 5.85 29.12
C SER A 108 -23.89 6.07 29.13
N SER A 109 -23.12 5.06 28.73
CA SER A 109 -21.67 5.15 28.62
C SER A 109 -21.37 6.10 27.46
N VAL A 110 -21.46 7.38 27.73
CA VAL A 110 -20.82 8.40 26.91
C VAL A 110 -19.34 8.09 27.06
N SER A 111 -18.79 7.30 26.13
CA SER A 111 -17.34 7.10 25.99
C SER A 111 -16.72 8.45 26.20
N SER A 112 -15.87 8.54 27.23
CA SER A 112 -15.36 9.83 27.63
C SER A 112 -14.55 10.32 26.44
N ARG A 113 -15.02 11.38 25.78
CA ARG A 113 -14.35 12.05 24.64
C ARG A 113 -13.11 12.78 25.18
N ALA A 114 -12.23 12.00 25.79
CA ALA A 114 -11.22 12.37 26.75
C ALA A 114 -10.21 13.35 26.15
N PHE A 115 -9.88 13.11 24.89
CA PHE A 115 -8.87 13.86 24.14
C PHE A 115 -9.46 15.04 23.38
N LEU A 116 -10.74 14.99 22.94
CA LEU A 116 -11.34 16.02 22.07
C LEU A 116 -11.40 17.43 22.67
N ASN A 117 -11.29 17.54 24.00
CA ASN A 117 -11.30 18.84 24.70
C ASN A 117 -9.92 19.49 24.77
N ALA A 118 -8.83 18.79 24.42
CA ALA A 118 -7.49 19.35 24.42
C ALA A 118 -7.37 20.47 23.38
N ARG A 119 -6.76 21.59 23.80
CA ARG A 119 -6.47 22.78 23.00
C ARG A 119 -4.98 23.06 22.88
N THR A 120 -4.16 22.37 23.65
CA THR A 120 -2.70 22.48 23.57
C THR A 120 -2.03 21.11 23.61
N GLU A 121 -0.75 21.09 23.24
CA GLU A 121 0.12 19.91 23.36
C GLU A 121 0.21 19.41 24.80
N GLU A 122 0.39 20.33 25.74
CA GLU A 122 0.53 20.01 27.16
C GLU A 122 -0.72 19.34 27.70
N GLU A 123 -1.91 19.84 27.33
CA GLU A 123 -3.19 19.25 27.72
C GLU A 123 -3.36 17.83 27.15
N LEU A 124 -2.96 17.61 25.91
CA LEU A 124 -3.06 16.33 25.22
C LEU A 124 -2.11 15.29 25.83
N LEU A 125 -0.83 15.64 26.05
CA LEU A 125 0.15 14.78 26.70
C LEU A 125 -0.21 14.52 28.17
N LEU A 126 -0.72 15.53 28.89
CA LEU A 126 -1.21 15.35 30.25
C LEU A 126 -2.39 14.40 30.29
N ARG A 127 -3.26 14.40 29.26
CA ARG A 127 -4.39 13.47 29.20
C ARG A 127 -3.93 12.02 29.08
N ILE A 128 -2.93 11.73 28.24
CA ILE A 128 -2.33 10.38 28.13
C ILE A 128 -1.90 9.88 29.52
N ARG A 129 -1.14 10.69 30.26
CA ARG A 129 -0.66 10.34 31.60
C ARG A 129 -1.80 10.09 32.59
N LYS A 130 -2.83 10.95 32.58
CA LYS A 130 -4.00 10.78 33.46
C LYS A 130 -4.76 9.48 33.20
N GLU A 131 -4.96 9.11 31.94
CA GLU A 131 -5.63 7.86 31.60
C GLU A 131 -4.76 6.63 31.94
N ALA A 132 -3.44 6.74 31.79
CA ALA A 132 -2.52 5.70 32.21
C ALA A 132 -2.51 5.50 33.74
N GLU A 133 -2.47 6.59 34.51
CA GLU A 133 -2.53 6.59 35.98
C GLU A 133 -3.88 6.07 36.50
N ALA A 134 -4.98 6.36 35.79
CA ALA A 134 -6.31 5.85 36.10
C ALA A 134 -6.50 4.36 35.75
N GLY A 135 -5.55 3.76 35.01
CA GLY A 135 -5.62 2.36 34.56
C GLY A 135 -6.57 2.12 33.39
N SER A 136 -7.15 3.16 32.80
CA SER A 136 -8.00 3.08 31.60
C SER A 136 -7.18 2.94 30.31
N LEU A 137 -5.89 3.29 30.35
CA LEU A 137 -4.97 3.16 29.22
C LEU A 137 -3.76 2.29 29.62
N PRO A 138 -3.52 1.14 28.96
CA PRO A 138 -2.34 0.31 29.22
C PRO A 138 -1.03 1.08 29.04
N SER A 139 -0.05 0.85 29.91
CA SER A 139 1.20 1.62 29.94
C SER A 139 2.01 1.55 28.65
N ASN A 140 2.01 0.40 27.96
CA ASN A 140 2.66 0.24 26.66
C ASN A 140 1.95 1.06 25.56
N VAL A 141 0.61 1.14 25.59
CA VAL A 141 -0.15 1.95 24.64
C VAL A 141 0.04 3.44 24.92
N ALA A 142 0.06 3.84 26.20
CA ALA A 142 0.33 5.23 26.61
C ALA A 142 1.72 5.70 26.13
N ALA A 143 2.76 4.88 26.33
CA ALA A 143 4.10 5.16 25.83
C ALA A 143 4.12 5.27 24.29
N GLY A 144 3.43 4.37 23.60
CA GLY A 144 3.30 4.40 22.15
C GLY A 144 2.54 5.62 21.63
N MET A 145 1.52 6.11 22.35
CA MET A 145 0.81 7.35 22.03
C MET A 145 1.71 8.58 22.15
N GLU A 146 2.50 8.67 23.23
CA GLU A 146 3.46 9.77 23.40
C GLU A 146 4.51 9.75 22.30
N GLU A 147 5.11 8.58 22.02
CA GLU A 147 6.08 8.46 20.93
C GLU A 147 5.47 8.84 19.57
N LEU A 148 4.28 8.34 19.27
CA LEU A 148 3.55 8.63 18.03
C LEU A 148 3.34 10.14 17.87
N TYR A 149 2.93 10.83 18.94
CA TYR A 149 2.75 12.28 18.94
C TYR A 149 4.03 13.01 18.56
N HIS A 150 5.13 12.69 19.23
CA HIS A 150 6.40 13.39 19.02
C HIS A 150 6.96 13.14 17.62
N ASN A 151 6.90 11.89 17.12
CA ASN A 151 7.40 11.55 15.80
C ASN A 151 6.55 12.18 14.69
N TYR A 152 5.22 12.16 14.84
CA TYR A 152 4.31 12.81 13.90
C TYR A 152 4.51 14.34 13.89
N LYS A 153 4.56 14.97 15.07
CA LYS A 153 4.87 16.41 15.20
C LYS A 153 6.16 16.77 14.47
N ASN A 154 7.24 16.05 14.77
CA ASN A 154 8.55 16.30 14.16
C ASN A 154 8.52 16.18 12.64
N ALA A 155 7.82 15.17 12.10
CA ALA A 155 7.68 14.99 10.66
C ALA A 155 6.91 16.12 9.98
N VAL A 156 5.73 16.49 10.53
CA VAL A 156 4.91 17.58 9.99
C VAL A 156 5.62 18.93 10.11
N MET A 157 6.34 19.20 11.20
CA MET A 157 7.12 20.43 11.32
C MET A 157 8.27 20.50 10.30
N LYS A 158 8.96 19.37 10.05
CA LYS A 158 10.03 19.28 9.05
C LYS A 158 9.55 19.50 7.61
N SER A 159 8.27 19.26 7.32
CA SER A 159 7.69 19.57 6.00
C SER A 159 7.73 21.06 5.66
N GLY A 160 7.88 21.95 6.66
CA GLY A 160 7.80 23.40 6.47
C GLY A 160 6.38 23.91 6.20
N HIS A 161 5.34 23.07 6.43
CA HIS A 161 3.96 23.48 6.21
C HIS A 161 3.59 24.69 7.10
N PRO A 162 3.01 25.78 6.55
CA PRO A 162 2.78 27.02 7.30
C PRO A 162 1.79 26.88 8.46
N LYS A 163 0.98 25.81 8.43
CA LYS A 163 0.01 25.44 9.48
C LYS A 163 0.39 24.17 10.24
N ALA A 164 1.68 23.83 10.31
CA ALA A 164 2.13 22.57 10.89
C ALA A 164 1.61 22.37 12.32
N ASP A 165 1.66 23.40 13.19
CA ASP A 165 1.15 23.31 14.57
C ASP A 165 -0.37 23.00 14.63
N GLU A 166 -1.17 23.67 13.79
CA GLU A 166 -2.62 23.44 13.68
C GLU A 166 -2.93 22.02 13.22
N ILE A 167 -2.20 21.52 12.20
CA ILE A 167 -2.34 20.18 11.67
C ILE A 167 -1.97 19.14 12.72
N VAL A 168 -0.85 19.32 13.42
CA VAL A 168 -0.39 18.40 14.46
C VAL A 168 -1.42 18.28 15.56
N LEU A 169 -1.86 19.40 16.13
CA LEU A 169 -2.83 19.40 17.22
C LEU A 169 -4.17 18.79 16.77
N SER A 170 -4.70 19.20 15.61
CA SER A 170 -5.97 18.70 15.08
C SER A 170 -5.93 17.19 14.85
N ASN A 171 -4.94 16.71 14.09
CA ASN A 171 -4.86 15.30 13.73
C ASN A 171 -4.56 14.44 14.97
N MET A 172 -3.60 14.82 15.80
CA MET A 172 -3.23 14.00 16.97
C MET A 172 -4.33 13.95 18.03
N THR A 173 -5.11 15.02 18.20
CA THR A 173 -6.28 14.99 19.09
C THR A 173 -7.26 13.90 18.69
N ILE A 174 -7.56 13.80 17.40
CA ILE A 174 -8.49 12.79 16.87
C ILE A 174 -7.86 11.40 16.90
N VAL A 175 -6.59 11.26 16.54
CA VAL A 175 -5.87 9.98 16.56
C VAL A 175 -5.89 9.38 17.97
N LEU A 176 -5.50 10.15 18.98
CA LEU A 176 -5.45 9.66 20.35
C LEU A 176 -6.85 9.34 20.90
N ASP A 177 -7.86 10.15 20.57
CA ASP A 177 -9.28 9.85 20.89
C ASP A 177 -9.72 8.52 20.29
N ARG A 178 -9.39 8.26 19.02
CA ARG A 178 -9.79 7.01 18.34
C ARG A 178 -9.06 5.79 18.87
N ILE A 179 -7.78 5.92 19.19
CA ILE A 179 -7.00 4.83 19.80
C ILE A 179 -7.56 4.52 21.18
N TYR A 180 -7.79 5.54 22.01
CA TYR A 180 -8.35 5.36 23.35
C TYR A 180 -9.73 4.69 23.30
N LEU A 181 -10.61 5.13 22.39
CA LEU A 181 -11.91 4.49 22.16
C LEU A 181 -11.78 3.00 21.81
N ASP A 182 -10.81 2.62 20.99
CA ASP A 182 -10.57 1.22 20.64
C ASP A 182 -9.91 0.42 21.78
N VAL A 183 -9.22 1.08 22.73
CA VAL A 183 -8.77 0.43 23.97
C VAL A 183 -9.95 0.17 24.91
N GLU A 184 -10.89 1.12 25.04
CA GLU A 184 -12.11 0.97 25.84
C GLU A 184 -13.05 -0.10 25.28
N ASP A 185 -13.27 -0.09 23.96
CA ASP A 185 -14.16 -0.99 23.24
C ASP A 185 -13.48 -1.49 21.95
N PRO A 186 -12.67 -2.56 22.02
CA PRO A 186 -11.89 -3.04 20.88
C PRO A 186 -12.75 -3.44 19.69
N PHE A 187 -12.53 -2.76 18.56
CA PHE A 187 -13.16 -3.13 17.30
C PHE A 187 -12.74 -4.53 16.88
N VAL A 188 -13.71 -5.37 16.50
CA VAL A 188 -13.49 -6.73 15.99
C VAL A 188 -13.65 -6.73 14.48
N PHE A 189 -12.60 -7.11 13.76
CA PHE A 189 -12.63 -7.22 12.31
C PHE A 189 -13.31 -8.52 11.86
N GLU A 190 -14.29 -8.38 10.96
CA GLU A 190 -14.84 -9.51 10.22
C GLU A 190 -13.86 -10.00 9.13
N PRO A 191 -14.00 -11.25 8.63
CA PRO A 191 -13.13 -11.78 7.58
C PRO A 191 -13.08 -10.90 6.32
N TYR A 192 -14.22 -10.29 5.97
CA TYR A 192 -14.29 -9.15 5.08
C TYR A 192 -14.80 -7.95 5.87
N HIS A 193 -14.01 -6.88 5.89
CA HIS A 193 -14.33 -5.63 6.55
C HIS A 193 -14.53 -4.54 5.49
N LYS A 194 -15.65 -3.83 5.57
CA LYS A 194 -15.92 -2.66 4.74
C LYS A 194 -15.54 -1.40 5.50
N ALA A 195 -14.86 -0.46 4.85
CA ALA A 195 -14.46 0.80 5.43
C ALA A 195 -15.63 1.49 6.15
N LYS A 196 -15.43 1.87 7.41
CA LYS A 196 -16.45 2.60 8.18
C LYS A 196 -16.38 4.09 7.85
N ARG A 197 -17.47 4.62 7.29
CA ARG A 197 -17.61 6.02 6.86
C ARG A 197 -18.58 6.84 7.73
N ASP A 198 -19.38 6.18 8.57
CA ASP A 198 -20.43 6.77 9.40
C ASP A 198 -20.51 6.02 10.75
N PRO A 199 -20.81 6.70 11.88
CA PRO A 199 -21.01 8.15 12.05
C PRO A 199 -19.69 8.95 12.09
N PHE A 200 -18.56 8.25 12.10
CA PHE A 200 -17.23 8.84 11.96
C PHE A 200 -16.56 8.28 10.72
N ASP A 201 -16.03 9.16 9.88
CA ASP A 201 -15.37 8.76 8.64
C ASP A 201 -13.91 8.36 8.90
N TYR A 202 -13.68 7.07 9.17
CA TYR A 202 -12.35 6.53 9.42
C TYR A 202 -11.45 6.54 8.17
N TYR A 203 -12.04 6.52 6.97
CA TYR A 203 -11.28 6.65 5.73
C TYR A 203 -10.68 8.05 5.63
N MET A 204 -11.51 9.09 5.72
CA MET A 204 -11.04 10.48 5.65
C MET A 204 -10.12 10.85 6.81
N PHE A 205 -10.38 10.30 8.02
CA PHE A 205 -9.46 10.37 9.14
C PHE A 205 -8.06 9.87 8.76
N GLY A 206 -7.95 8.67 8.19
CA GLY A 206 -6.67 8.11 7.75
C GLY A 206 -6.01 8.91 6.62
N GLN A 207 -6.80 9.37 5.64
CA GLN A 207 -6.30 10.23 4.56
C GLN A 207 -5.71 11.53 5.11
N ASN A 208 -6.43 12.21 6.01
CA ASN A 208 -6.01 13.48 6.59
C ASN A 208 -4.79 13.35 7.50
N TYR A 209 -4.64 12.21 8.18
CA TYR A 209 -3.47 11.91 8.99
C TYR A 209 -2.21 11.72 8.15
N ILE A 210 -2.28 10.97 7.04
CA ILE A 210 -1.09 10.65 6.23
C ILE A 210 -0.72 11.78 5.25
N ARG A 211 -1.69 12.55 4.76
CA ARG A 211 -1.48 13.64 3.79
C ARG A 211 -0.31 14.59 4.12
N PRO A 212 -0.17 15.14 5.34
CA PRO A 212 0.93 16.08 5.65
C PRO A 212 2.31 15.41 5.75
N LEU A 213 2.40 14.08 5.64
CA LEU A 213 3.65 13.34 5.62
C LEU A 213 4.16 13.10 4.20
N ILE A 214 3.33 13.31 3.18
CA ILE A 214 3.69 13.12 1.77
C ILE A 214 4.21 14.44 1.19
N ASP A 215 5.45 14.40 0.71
CA ASP A 215 5.98 15.45 -0.18
C ASP A 215 5.45 15.23 -1.59
N PHE A 216 4.25 15.75 -1.87
CA PHE A 216 3.63 15.68 -3.19
C PHE A 216 4.51 16.30 -4.28
N GLY A 217 5.34 17.30 -3.96
CA GLY A 217 6.28 17.93 -4.88
C GLY A 217 7.36 16.97 -5.40
N ASN A 218 7.77 16.01 -4.56
CA ASN A 218 8.73 14.97 -4.88
C ASN A 218 8.11 13.56 -4.92
N SER A 219 6.80 13.47 -5.20
CA SER A 219 6.09 12.20 -5.38
C SER A 219 5.75 11.95 -6.83
N TYR A 220 5.59 10.69 -7.25
CA TYR A 220 5.34 10.36 -8.66
C TYR A 220 4.37 9.19 -8.83
N LEU A 221 3.53 9.29 -9.87
CA LEU A 221 2.62 8.25 -10.32
C LEU A 221 3.08 7.71 -11.69
N GLY A 222 3.46 6.44 -11.75
CA GLY A 222 3.83 5.72 -12.95
C GLY A 222 2.61 5.14 -13.68
N ASN A 223 2.56 5.36 -14.99
CA ASN A 223 1.58 4.81 -15.93
C ASN A 223 0.12 5.10 -15.54
N ILE A 224 -0.20 6.38 -15.27
CA ILE A 224 -1.55 6.83 -14.90
C ILE A 224 -2.65 6.32 -15.84
N SER A 225 -2.36 6.19 -17.15
CA SER A 225 -3.32 5.67 -18.15
C SER A 225 -3.79 4.25 -17.86
N LEU A 226 -2.95 3.41 -17.24
CA LEU A 226 -3.32 2.05 -16.87
C LEU A 226 -4.28 2.01 -15.68
N PHE A 227 -4.28 3.02 -14.79
CA PHE A 227 -5.30 3.14 -13.77
C PHE A 227 -6.68 3.46 -14.37
N TYR A 228 -6.73 4.29 -15.42
CA TYR A 228 -7.98 4.51 -16.18
C TYR A 228 -8.46 3.22 -16.86
N GLU A 229 -7.54 2.43 -17.43
CA GLU A 229 -7.88 1.12 -17.99
C GLU A 229 -8.43 0.16 -16.92
N ILE A 230 -7.80 0.12 -15.74
CA ILE A 230 -8.27 -0.66 -14.60
C ILE A 230 -9.69 -0.25 -14.21
N GLU A 231 -9.96 1.06 -14.10
CA GLU A 231 -11.30 1.55 -13.78
C GLU A 231 -12.34 1.14 -14.83
N GLU A 232 -11.98 1.20 -16.12
CA GLU A 232 -12.86 0.75 -17.21
C GLU A 232 -13.17 -0.76 -17.12
N LYS A 233 -12.17 -1.60 -16.81
CA LYS A 233 -12.41 -3.03 -16.57
C LYS A 233 -13.34 -3.27 -15.38
N LEU A 234 -13.18 -2.51 -14.30
CA LEU A 234 -14.06 -2.60 -13.14
C LEU A 234 -15.50 -2.21 -13.52
N LYS A 235 -15.70 -1.17 -14.33
CA LYS A 235 -17.03 -0.78 -14.87
C LYS A 235 -17.67 -1.86 -15.74
N GLN A 236 -16.86 -2.65 -16.43
CA GLN A 236 -17.31 -3.81 -17.23
C GLN A 236 -17.68 -5.04 -16.38
N GLY A 237 -17.55 -4.97 -15.05
CA GLY A 237 -17.84 -6.08 -14.16
C GLY A 237 -16.64 -7.01 -13.91
N HIS A 238 -15.47 -6.72 -14.48
CA HIS A 238 -14.28 -7.54 -14.29
C HIS A 238 -13.72 -7.36 -12.88
N ASN A 239 -12.92 -8.35 -12.44
CA ASN A 239 -12.13 -8.26 -11.23
C ASN A 239 -10.69 -7.85 -11.56
N VAL A 240 -10.06 -7.09 -10.66
CA VAL A 240 -8.67 -6.65 -10.75
C VAL A 240 -7.94 -7.05 -9.47
N ILE A 241 -6.79 -7.67 -9.61
CA ILE A 241 -5.87 -7.99 -8.50
C ILE A 241 -4.57 -7.22 -8.74
N LEU A 242 -4.23 -6.35 -7.80
CA LEU A 242 -2.96 -5.64 -7.75
C LEU A 242 -1.98 -6.49 -6.92
N VAL A 243 -0.98 -7.06 -7.57
CA VAL A 243 0.11 -7.80 -6.93
C VAL A 243 1.25 -6.83 -6.69
N SER A 244 1.58 -6.58 -5.42
CA SER A 244 2.47 -5.48 -5.05
C SER A 244 3.58 -5.87 -4.08
N ASN A 245 4.62 -5.03 -4.00
CA ASN A 245 5.45 -4.96 -2.79
C ASN A 245 4.69 -4.21 -1.67
N HIS A 246 5.28 -4.13 -0.48
CA HIS A 246 4.65 -3.51 0.69
C HIS A 246 5.73 -2.86 1.54
N GLN A 247 5.57 -1.61 1.96
CA GLN A 247 6.64 -0.86 2.64
C GLN A 247 6.27 -0.38 4.02
N THR A 248 5.05 0.12 4.19
CA THR A 248 4.58 0.73 5.43
C THR A 248 3.17 0.26 5.77
N GLU A 249 2.78 0.42 7.04
CA GLU A 249 1.37 0.18 7.43
C GLU A 249 0.43 1.25 6.84
N ALA A 250 0.98 2.36 6.35
CA ALA A 250 0.28 3.46 5.70
C ALA A 250 0.12 3.26 4.18
N ASP A 251 0.58 2.15 3.58
CA ASP A 251 0.48 1.89 2.14
C ASP A 251 -0.94 2.11 1.58
N PRO A 252 -2.03 1.66 2.24
CA PRO A 252 -3.38 1.94 1.76
C PRO A 252 -3.70 3.43 1.63
N ALA A 253 -3.22 4.25 2.58
CA ALA A 253 -3.43 5.70 2.54
C ALA A 253 -2.56 6.35 1.46
N VAL A 254 -1.31 5.92 1.30
CA VAL A 254 -0.41 6.41 0.24
C VAL A 254 -1.00 6.11 -1.14
N ILE A 255 -1.46 4.88 -1.38
CA ILE A 255 -2.12 4.50 -2.64
C ILE A 255 -3.33 5.39 -2.90
N ALA A 256 -4.21 5.56 -1.91
CA ALA A 256 -5.40 6.37 -2.06
C ALA A 256 -5.08 7.85 -2.31
N LEU A 257 -4.13 8.44 -1.57
CA LEU A 257 -3.73 9.85 -1.71
C LEU A 257 -3.10 10.16 -3.07
N LEU A 258 -2.33 9.23 -3.65
CA LEU A 258 -1.73 9.42 -4.98
C LEU A 258 -2.74 9.25 -6.12
N LEU A 259 -3.88 8.60 -5.85
CA LEU A 259 -4.92 8.34 -6.86
C LEU A 259 -6.18 9.20 -6.69
N GLU A 260 -6.37 9.90 -5.57
CA GLU A 260 -7.64 10.56 -5.25
C GLU A 260 -8.08 11.62 -6.27
N ALA A 261 -7.12 12.30 -6.92
CA ALA A 261 -7.41 13.34 -7.92
C ALA A 261 -7.74 12.72 -9.30
N ALA A 262 -7.06 11.64 -9.67
CA ALA A 262 -7.16 11.04 -10.99
C ALA A 262 -8.17 9.89 -11.07
N CYS A 263 -8.17 9.01 -10.06
CA CYS A 263 -8.94 7.78 -10.00
C CYS A 263 -9.61 7.64 -8.61
N PRO A 264 -10.53 8.55 -8.22
CA PRO A 264 -11.15 8.56 -6.90
C PRO A 264 -11.92 7.26 -6.59
N TYR A 265 -12.52 6.64 -7.60
CA TYR A 265 -13.19 5.34 -7.44
C TYR A 265 -12.20 4.28 -6.94
N ILE A 266 -11.01 4.20 -7.53
CA ILE A 266 -9.96 3.25 -7.10
C ILE A 266 -9.49 3.61 -5.68
N ALA A 267 -9.22 4.89 -5.41
CA ALA A 267 -8.74 5.36 -4.10
C ALA A 267 -9.64 4.91 -2.92
N GLU A 268 -10.95 4.84 -3.14
CA GLU A 268 -11.93 4.46 -2.12
C GLU A 268 -12.36 2.97 -2.14
N SER A 269 -12.17 2.28 -3.27
CA SER A 269 -12.75 0.94 -3.50
C SER A 269 -11.78 -0.22 -3.32
N VAL A 270 -10.46 0.03 -3.29
CA VAL A 270 -9.46 -1.04 -3.11
C VAL A 270 -9.73 -1.80 -1.81
N THR A 271 -9.78 -3.13 -1.93
CA THR A 271 -9.83 -4.05 -0.80
C THR A 271 -8.43 -4.61 -0.55
N TYR A 272 -7.86 -4.36 0.63
CA TYR A 272 -6.50 -4.74 0.97
C TYR A 272 -6.49 -6.08 1.71
N VAL A 273 -5.70 -7.05 1.24
CA VAL A 273 -5.42 -8.27 2.01
C VAL A 273 -4.47 -7.89 3.15
N ALA A 274 -4.97 -7.84 4.38
CA ALA A 274 -4.26 -7.29 5.53
C ALA A 274 -3.96 -8.35 6.59
N GLY A 275 -2.75 -8.27 7.13
CA GLY A 275 -2.24 -9.14 8.20
C GLY A 275 -2.82 -8.78 9.57
N ASP A 276 -2.76 -9.72 10.51
CA ASP A 276 -3.31 -9.63 11.85
C ASP A 276 -2.71 -8.50 12.73
N ARG A 277 -1.44 -8.14 12.54
CA ARG A 277 -0.77 -7.13 13.38
C ARG A 277 -1.43 -5.76 13.30
N VAL A 278 -1.76 -5.27 12.09
CA VAL A 278 -2.45 -3.97 11.90
C VAL A 278 -3.92 -4.00 12.30
N LEU A 279 -4.46 -5.19 12.58
CA LEU A 279 -5.83 -5.41 13.05
C LEU A 279 -5.90 -5.59 14.57
N MET A 280 -4.76 -5.82 15.23
CA MET A 280 -4.65 -6.06 16.67
C MET A 280 -3.94 -4.92 17.40
N ASP A 281 -3.00 -4.21 16.77
CA ASP A 281 -2.32 -3.07 17.39
C ASP A 281 -3.28 -1.88 17.59
N PRO A 282 -3.60 -1.47 18.84
CA PRO A 282 -4.53 -0.37 19.12
C PRO A 282 -4.15 0.94 18.44
N LEU A 283 -2.85 1.19 18.26
CA LEU A 283 -2.36 2.41 17.64
C LEU A 283 -2.49 2.39 16.09
N CYS A 284 -2.83 1.24 15.49
CA CYS A 284 -3.06 1.08 14.05
C CYS A 284 -4.52 0.84 13.69
N LYS A 285 -5.27 0.16 14.58
CA LYS A 285 -6.66 -0.23 14.35
C LYS A 285 -7.56 0.91 13.84
N PRO A 286 -7.52 2.15 14.37
CA PRO A 286 -8.29 3.25 13.82
C PRO A 286 -8.08 3.47 12.31
N PHE A 287 -6.86 3.35 11.82
CA PHE A 287 -6.56 3.50 10.40
C PHE A 287 -7.09 2.30 9.57
N SER A 288 -6.97 1.09 10.11
CA SER A 288 -7.50 -0.14 9.50
C SER A 288 -9.03 -0.13 9.39
N ILE A 289 -9.74 0.41 10.40
CA ILE A 289 -11.21 0.56 10.37
C ILE A 289 -11.69 1.36 9.15
N GLY A 290 -10.87 2.30 8.67
CA GLY A 290 -11.14 3.17 7.51
C GLY A 290 -10.89 2.53 6.15
N ARG A 291 -10.50 1.26 6.06
CA ARG A 291 -10.17 0.58 4.80
C ARG A 291 -11.08 -0.60 4.52
N ASN A 292 -11.23 -0.97 3.26
CA ASN A 292 -11.84 -2.25 2.89
C ASN A 292 -10.76 -3.33 3.01
N LEU A 293 -11.02 -4.39 3.77
CA LEU A 293 -10.00 -5.38 4.11
C LEU A 293 -10.51 -6.82 3.90
N ILE A 294 -9.61 -7.68 3.42
CA ILE A 294 -9.70 -9.13 3.65
C ILE A 294 -8.71 -9.46 4.76
N CYS A 295 -9.25 -9.83 5.92
CA CYS A 295 -8.48 -10.00 7.15
C CYS A 295 -7.88 -11.39 7.21
N VAL A 296 -6.55 -11.50 7.19
CA VAL A 296 -5.83 -12.79 7.22
C VAL A 296 -4.71 -12.75 8.27
N TYR A 297 -4.41 -13.90 8.84
CA TYR A 297 -3.17 -14.11 9.58
C TYR A 297 -2.02 -14.30 8.59
N SER A 298 -0.95 -13.52 8.75
CA SER A 298 0.22 -13.63 7.88
C SER A 298 0.89 -14.99 8.06
N LYS A 299 1.39 -15.56 6.96
CA LYS A 299 2.24 -16.76 7.00
C LYS A 299 3.47 -16.55 7.90
N LYS A 300 4.02 -15.33 7.94
CA LYS A 300 5.20 -14.99 8.75
C LYS A 300 4.98 -15.19 10.26
N HIS A 301 3.74 -15.00 10.72
CA HIS A 301 3.36 -15.06 12.14
C HIS A 301 2.40 -16.21 12.45
N MET A 302 2.19 -17.13 11.49
CA MET A 302 1.28 -18.27 11.64
C MET A 302 1.70 -19.17 12.80
N HIS A 303 3.02 -19.35 12.97
CA HIS A 303 3.63 -20.29 13.91
C HIS A 303 4.25 -19.64 15.15
N ASP A 304 4.04 -18.34 15.36
CA ASP A 304 4.56 -17.63 16.55
C ASP A 304 4.01 -18.22 17.86
N ASP A 305 2.75 -18.67 17.81
CA ASP A 305 2.10 -19.44 18.86
C ASP A 305 1.52 -20.74 18.24
N PRO A 306 2.14 -21.91 18.52
CA PRO A 306 1.70 -23.19 17.99
C PRO A 306 0.25 -23.55 18.34
N GLU A 307 -0.27 -23.11 19.50
CA GLU A 307 -1.62 -23.44 19.95
C GLU A 307 -2.69 -22.72 19.12
N LEU A 308 -2.35 -21.55 18.57
CA LEU A 308 -3.26 -20.74 17.77
C LEU A 308 -3.26 -21.08 16.27
N VAL A 309 -2.34 -21.93 15.79
CA VAL A 309 -2.18 -22.24 14.35
C VAL A 309 -3.49 -22.71 13.71
N GLU A 310 -4.20 -23.65 14.35
CA GLU A 310 -5.42 -24.22 13.76
C GLU A 310 -6.55 -23.18 13.70
N MET A 311 -6.68 -22.36 14.74
CA MET A 311 -7.63 -21.23 14.75
C MET A 311 -7.30 -20.24 13.63
N LYS A 312 -6.04 -19.83 13.50
CA LYS A 312 -5.57 -18.90 12.46
C LYS A 312 -5.85 -19.43 11.06
N ARG A 313 -5.60 -20.73 10.81
CA ARG A 313 -5.92 -21.39 9.54
C ARG A 313 -7.40 -21.40 9.23
N LYS A 314 -8.25 -21.66 10.24
CA LYS A 314 -9.71 -21.65 10.10
C LYS A 314 -10.23 -20.25 9.75
N VAL A 315 -9.69 -19.21 10.40
CA VAL A 315 -10.01 -17.81 10.09
C VAL A 315 -9.60 -17.46 8.66
N ASN A 316 -8.36 -17.76 8.26
CA ASN A 316 -7.90 -17.53 6.87
C ASN A 316 -8.77 -18.23 5.84
N THR A 317 -9.20 -19.46 6.12
CA THR A 317 -10.11 -20.21 5.24
C THR A 317 -11.45 -19.49 5.09
N ARG A 318 -11.99 -18.90 6.15
CA ARG A 318 -13.22 -18.09 6.10
C ARG A 318 -13.00 -16.82 5.27
N SER A 319 -11.90 -16.10 5.46
CA SER A 319 -11.58 -14.89 4.71
C SER A 319 -11.40 -15.15 3.22
N LEU A 320 -10.73 -16.25 2.85
CA LEU A 320 -10.60 -16.66 1.45
C LEU A 320 -11.95 -17.03 0.81
N LYS A 321 -12.87 -17.62 1.57
CA LYS A 321 -14.25 -17.88 1.10
C LYS A 321 -15.01 -16.58 0.85
N GLU A 322 -14.93 -15.61 1.76
CA GLU A 322 -15.55 -14.29 1.55
C GLU A 322 -14.96 -13.60 0.31
N MET A 323 -13.64 -13.61 0.14
CA MET A 323 -13.00 -13.07 -1.06
C MET A 323 -13.47 -13.76 -2.34
N ALA A 324 -13.59 -15.10 -2.34
CA ALA A 324 -14.13 -15.83 -3.49
C ALA A 324 -15.58 -15.43 -3.80
N MET A 325 -16.40 -15.19 -2.77
CA MET A 325 -17.78 -14.72 -2.93
C MET A 325 -17.84 -13.30 -3.48
N LEU A 326 -16.97 -12.40 -3.03
CA LEU A 326 -16.86 -11.05 -3.58
C LEU A 326 -16.46 -11.08 -5.07
N LEU A 327 -15.42 -11.85 -5.42
CA LEU A 327 -14.96 -11.98 -6.80
C LEU A 327 -16.04 -12.54 -7.72
N ARG A 328 -16.90 -13.46 -7.25
CA ARG A 328 -18.06 -13.94 -8.02
C ARG A 328 -19.06 -12.83 -8.37
N GLY A 329 -19.15 -11.80 -7.53
CA GLY A 329 -19.98 -10.61 -7.78
C GLY A 329 -19.43 -9.66 -8.85
N GLY A 330 -18.15 -9.79 -9.22
CA GLY A 330 -17.49 -8.91 -10.19
C GLY A 330 -17.20 -7.52 -9.63
N SER A 331 -16.59 -6.67 -10.45
CA SER A 331 -16.23 -5.27 -10.13
C SER A 331 -15.36 -5.11 -8.87
N GLN A 332 -14.61 -6.15 -8.48
CA GLN A 332 -13.74 -6.09 -7.30
C GLN A 332 -12.33 -5.64 -7.68
N ILE A 333 -11.73 -4.78 -6.85
CA ILE A 333 -10.30 -4.45 -6.92
C ILE A 333 -9.63 -4.85 -5.60
N VAL A 334 -8.67 -5.76 -5.68
CA VAL A 334 -8.00 -6.33 -4.51
C VAL A 334 -6.51 -6.03 -4.58
N TRP A 335 -5.94 -5.48 -3.50
CA TRP A 335 -4.50 -5.33 -3.34
C TRP A 335 -3.95 -6.44 -2.44
N ILE A 336 -2.84 -7.04 -2.84
CA ILE A 336 -2.12 -8.05 -2.05
C ILE A 336 -0.62 -7.88 -2.19
N ALA A 337 0.10 -8.05 -1.09
CA ALA A 337 1.55 -8.20 -1.06
C ALA A 337 1.94 -9.66 -0.81
N PRO A 338 2.29 -10.45 -1.85
CA PRO A 338 2.56 -11.88 -1.70
C PRO A 338 3.78 -12.20 -0.84
N SER A 339 4.68 -11.24 -0.61
CA SER A 339 5.79 -11.37 0.34
C SER A 339 5.32 -11.58 1.79
N GLY A 340 4.07 -11.24 2.11
CA GLY A 340 3.45 -11.44 3.42
C GLY A 340 3.91 -10.48 4.50
N GLY A 341 4.72 -9.46 4.17
CA GLY A 341 5.10 -8.39 5.08
C GLY A 341 5.92 -7.31 4.38
N ARG A 342 6.22 -6.24 5.11
CA ARG A 342 6.93 -5.07 4.58
C ARG A 342 8.35 -5.41 4.09
N ASP A 343 8.83 -4.66 3.11
CA ASP A 343 10.20 -4.65 2.62
C ASP A 343 11.15 -4.31 3.77
N ARG A 344 12.42 -4.68 3.63
CA ARG A 344 13.48 -4.37 4.60
C ARG A 344 14.75 -3.98 3.85
N PRO A 345 15.60 -3.12 4.42
CA PRO A 345 16.88 -2.83 3.84
C PRO A 345 17.76 -4.08 3.91
N ASP A 346 18.58 -4.29 2.90
CA ASP A 346 19.67 -5.25 2.96
C ASP A 346 20.59 -4.91 4.15
N PRO A 347 20.88 -5.86 5.06
CA PRO A 347 21.69 -5.57 6.26
C PRO A 347 23.13 -5.14 5.98
N LEU A 348 23.68 -5.46 4.80
CA LEU A 348 25.05 -5.13 4.41
C LEU A 348 25.13 -3.83 3.62
N THR A 349 24.21 -3.61 2.68
CA THR A 349 24.25 -2.44 1.79
C THR A 349 23.33 -1.31 2.25
N GLY A 350 22.36 -1.59 3.11
CA GLY A 350 21.29 -0.67 3.49
C GLY A 350 20.25 -0.44 2.39
N GLU A 351 20.33 -1.18 1.27
CA GLU A 351 19.49 -0.96 0.11
C GLU A 351 18.08 -1.52 0.31
N TRP A 352 17.06 -0.71 0.03
CA TRP A 352 15.66 -1.15 -0.02
C TRP A 352 15.30 -1.64 -1.41
N LEU A 353 14.74 -2.85 -1.47
CA LEU A 353 14.16 -3.48 -2.65
C LEU A 353 12.88 -4.23 -2.26
N PRO A 354 11.96 -4.48 -3.22
CA PRO A 354 10.82 -5.36 -3.01
C PRO A 354 11.22 -6.70 -2.39
N ALA A 355 10.52 -7.13 -1.34
CA ALA A 355 10.75 -8.45 -0.76
C ALA A 355 10.27 -9.57 -1.71
N PRO A 356 10.93 -10.75 -1.74
CA PRO A 356 10.53 -11.87 -2.59
C PRO A 356 9.08 -12.31 -2.36
N PHE A 357 8.39 -12.64 -3.46
CA PHE A 357 7.00 -13.08 -3.42
C PHE A 357 6.87 -14.57 -3.08
N ASP A 358 5.87 -14.91 -2.25
CA ASP A 358 5.46 -16.30 -2.06
C ASP A 358 4.65 -16.77 -3.28
N ALA A 359 5.22 -17.69 -4.05
CA ALA A 359 4.62 -18.20 -5.28
C ALA A 359 3.27 -18.89 -5.06
N SER A 360 3.04 -19.48 -3.88
CA SER A 360 1.75 -20.10 -3.55
C SER A 360 0.67 -19.04 -3.30
N SER A 361 1.02 -17.90 -2.69
CA SER A 361 0.12 -16.77 -2.49
C SER A 361 -0.28 -16.17 -3.84
N VAL A 362 0.67 -15.98 -4.76
CA VAL A 362 0.40 -15.51 -6.14
C VAL A 362 -0.52 -16.49 -6.87
N ASP A 363 -0.21 -17.79 -6.85
CA ASP A 363 -1.03 -18.81 -7.52
C ASP A 363 -2.44 -18.90 -6.96
N ASN A 364 -2.59 -18.79 -5.64
CA ASN A 364 -3.90 -18.77 -5.00
C ASN A 364 -4.76 -17.62 -5.50
N MET A 365 -4.20 -16.41 -5.62
CA MET A 365 -4.92 -15.25 -6.13
C MET A 365 -5.29 -15.40 -7.61
N ARG A 366 -4.38 -15.94 -8.43
CA ARG A 366 -4.65 -16.30 -9.82
C ARG A 366 -5.80 -17.29 -9.94
N ARG A 367 -5.77 -18.39 -9.20
CA ARG A 367 -6.84 -19.39 -9.21
C ARG A 367 -8.17 -18.78 -8.77
N LEU A 368 -8.18 -17.92 -7.74
CA LEU A 368 -9.39 -17.25 -7.29
C LEU A 368 -9.98 -16.35 -8.37
N ALA A 369 -9.15 -15.58 -9.08
CA ALA A 369 -9.61 -14.77 -10.21
C ALA A 369 -10.21 -15.63 -11.34
N GLU A 370 -9.49 -16.66 -11.78
CA GLU A 370 -9.91 -17.54 -12.88
C GLU A 370 -11.20 -18.30 -12.57
N HIS A 371 -11.38 -18.75 -11.32
CA HIS A 371 -12.53 -19.55 -10.89
C HIS A 371 -13.66 -18.69 -10.28
N SER A 372 -13.58 -17.37 -10.39
CA SER A 372 -14.62 -16.46 -9.91
C SER A 372 -15.86 -16.44 -10.80
N GLY A 373 -15.74 -16.86 -12.07
CA GLY A 373 -16.81 -16.77 -13.07
C GLY A 373 -16.95 -15.40 -13.73
N GLN A 374 -16.20 -14.39 -13.25
CA GLN A 374 -16.06 -13.08 -13.90
C GLN A 374 -14.64 -12.96 -14.48
N PRO A 375 -14.42 -12.23 -15.59
CA PRO A 375 -13.08 -12.00 -16.09
C PRO A 375 -12.19 -11.33 -15.03
N GLY A 376 -11.00 -11.88 -14.80
CA GLY A 376 -10.06 -11.42 -13.79
C GLY A 376 -8.72 -11.02 -14.39
N HIS A 377 -8.14 -9.92 -13.90
CA HIS A 377 -6.89 -9.35 -14.40
C HIS A 377 -5.89 -9.15 -13.25
N ILE A 378 -4.63 -9.54 -13.45
CA ILE A 378 -3.56 -9.39 -12.45
C ILE A 378 -2.56 -8.35 -12.95
N TYR A 379 -2.41 -7.27 -12.20
CA TYR A 379 -1.49 -6.18 -12.50
C TYR A 379 -0.35 -6.14 -11.47
N PRO A 380 0.92 -6.11 -11.91
CA PRO A 380 2.05 -5.82 -11.03
C PRO A 380 2.06 -4.33 -10.65
N LEU A 381 2.09 -4.04 -9.35
CA LEU A 381 2.06 -2.70 -8.77
C LEU A 381 3.30 -2.48 -7.89
N ALA A 382 4.07 -1.42 -8.14
CA ALA A 382 5.15 -1.00 -7.25
C ALA A 382 4.76 0.19 -6.38
N ILE A 383 5.14 0.15 -5.10
CA ILE A 383 5.01 1.26 -4.17
C ILE A 383 6.37 1.58 -3.54
N LEU A 384 6.69 2.87 -3.44
CA LEU A 384 7.87 3.39 -2.74
C LEU A 384 7.42 4.43 -1.71
N CYS A 385 7.45 4.09 -0.43
CA CYS A 385 7.09 4.99 0.67
C CYS A 385 7.71 4.62 2.03
N HIS A 386 8.71 3.73 2.07
CA HIS A 386 9.32 3.30 3.33
C HIS A 386 9.82 4.46 4.19
N ASP A 387 10.27 5.58 3.61
CA ASP A 387 10.76 6.73 4.37
C ASP A 387 9.69 7.38 5.25
N ILE A 388 8.40 7.34 4.87
CA ILE A 388 7.33 7.97 5.64
C ILE A 388 7.12 7.27 6.98
N MET A 389 7.12 5.94 6.99
CA MET A 389 6.86 5.13 8.18
C MET A 389 7.56 3.77 8.07
N PRO A 390 8.90 3.74 8.17
CA PRO A 390 9.68 2.55 7.90
C PRO A 390 9.40 1.47 8.94
N PRO A 391 9.42 0.20 8.56
CA PRO A 391 9.40 -0.88 9.52
C PRO A 391 10.69 -0.93 10.37
N PRO A 392 10.65 -1.59 11.53
CA PRO A 392 11.86 -1.98 12.26
C PRO A 392 12.79 -2.82 11.38
N LEU A 393 14.11 -2.74 11.61
CA LEU A 393 15.11 -3.45 10.79
C LEU A 393 14.92 -4.97 10.80
N GLN A 394 14.39 -5.53 11.88
CA GLN A 394 14.08 -6.95 12.01
C GLN A 394 12.57 -7.17 12.17
N VAL A 395 12.10 -8.38 11.91
CA VAL A 395 10.71 -8.75 12.18
C VAL A 395 10.55 -8.96 13.67
N GLU A 396 9.75 -8.13 14.32
CA GLU A 396 9.44 -8.23 15.75
C GLU A 396 8.32 -9.24 16.00
N LYS A 397 8.44 -10.01 17.09
CA LYS A 397 7.40 -10.97 17.51
C LYS A 397 6.24 -10.29 18.23
N GLU A 398 6.55 -9.40 19.17
CA GLU A 398 5.56 -8.68 19.97
C GLU A 398 4.86 -7.58 19.18
N ILE A 399 3.60 -7.29 19.49
CA ILE A 399 2.81 -6.20 18.87
C ILE A 399 3.21 -4.87 19.52
N GLY A 400 3.17 -3.77 18.76
CA GLY A 400 3.50 -2.43 19.25
C GLY A 400 4.92 -2.02 18.87
N GLU A 401 5.24 -2.14 17.58
CA GLU A 401 6.54 -1.70 17.08
C GLU A 401 6.73 -0.18 17.20
N ARG A 402 7.99 0.23 17.32
CA ARG A 402 8.39 1.63 17.37
C ARG A 402 8.04 2.36 16.07
N ARG A 403 7.27 3.45 16.13
CA ARG A 403 6.84 4.21 14.94
C ARG A 403 7.77 5.36 14.64
N ILE A 404 8.71 5.19 13.74
CA ILE A 404 9.46 6.30 13.15
C ILE A 404 8.59 6.92 12.05
N ILE A 405 8.48 8.25 12.03
CA ILE A 405 7.69 8.98 11.04
C ILE A 405 8.53 10.08 10.42
N SER A 406 8.44 10.26 9.10
CA SER A 406 9.10 11.35 8.39
C SER A 406 8.21 11.95 7.29
N PHE A 407 8.58 13.15 6.85
CA PHE A 407 8.02 13.79 5.65
C PHE A 407 8.91 13.44 4.46
N HIS A 408 8.34 12.81 3.43
CA HIS A 408 9.11 12.36 2.27
C HIS A 408 8.27 12.18 1.01
N GLY A 409 8.92 12.20 -0.15
CA GLY A 409 8.31 11.85 -1.43
C GLY A 409 8.00 10.37 -1.53
N VAL A 410 6.93 10.03 -2.25
CA VAL A 410 6.45 8.65 -2.45
C VAL A 410 6.19 8.34 -3.91
N GLY A 411 6.19 7.05 -4.25
CA GLY A 411 5.99 6.55 -5.59
C GLY A 411 4.90 5.48 -5.63
N LEU A 412 4.09 5.52 -6.67
CA LEU A 412 3.18 4.44 -7.04
C LEU A 412 3.30 4.20 -8.54
N SER A 413 3.38 2.96 -8.98
CA SER A 413 3.40 2.62 -10.40
C SER A 413 2.65 1.32 -10.63
N VAL A 414 1.95 1.23 -11.76
CA VAL A 414 1.37 -0.02 -12.25
C VAL A 414 1.93 -0.32 -13.64
N ALA A 415 2.10 -1.60 -14.00
CA ALA A 415 2.46 -2.02 -15.35
C ALA A 415 1.36 -2.93 -15.94
N PRO A 416 1.34 -3.20 -17.25
CA PRO A 416 0.26 -3.93 -17.90
C PRO A 416 -0.06 -5.28 -17.24
N ALA A 417 -1.33 -5.71 -17.37
CA ALA A 417 -1.78 -6.98 -16.83
C ALA A 417 -0.94 -8.14 -17.38
N MET A 418 -0.59 -9.08 -16.50
CA MET A 418 0.25 -10.21 -16.87
C MET A 418 -0.57 -11.46 -17.13
N SER A 419 -0.50 -11.96 -18.37
CA SER A 419 -1.12 -13.21 -18.77
C SER A 419 -0.35 -14.41 -18.25
N PHE A 420 -1.03 -15.30 -17.52
CA PHE A 420 -0.42 -16.55 -17.04
C PHE A 420 0.03 -17.44 -18.19
N SER A 421 -0.78 -17.57 -19.25
CA SER A 421 -0.45 -18.43 -20.39
C SER A 421 0.77 -17.93 -21.15
N GLU A 422 0.93 -16.62 -21.30
CA GLU A 422 2.07 -16.01 -21.99
C GLU A 422 3.36 -16.11 -21.17
N ALA A 423 3.28 -15.87 -19.86
CA ALA A 423 4.43 -15.95 -18.97
C ALA A 423 4.96 -17.39 -18.80
N THR A 424 4.16 -18.41 -19.15
CA THR A 424 4.46 -19.82 -18.88
C THR A 424 4.55 -20.68 -20.15
N VAL A 425 4.56 -20.08 -21.35
CA VAL A 425 4.60 -20.80 -22.65
C VAL A 425 5.74 -21.83 -22.71
N ALA A 426 6.91 -21.51 -22.15
CA ALA A 426 8.08 -22.38 -22.17
C ALA A 426 8.16 -23.34 -20.98
N CYS A 427 7.17 -23.35 -20.08
CA CYS A 427 7.21 -24.15 -18.86
C CYS A 427 6.60 -25.54 -19.07
N GLU A 428 7.38 -26.57 -18.77
CA GLU A 428 6.98 -27.97 -18.96
C GLU A 428 6.18 -28.57 -17.79
N SER A 429 6.10 -27.88 -16.65
CA SER A 429 5.40 -28.37 -15.47
C SER A 429 4.59 -27.29 -14.76
N PRO A 430 3.50 -27.64 -14.05
CA PRO A 430 2.70 -26.69 -13.28
C PRO A 430 3.51 -25.95 -12.22
N GLU A 431 4.45 -26.63 -11.57
CA GLU A 431 5.30 -26.01 -10.53
C GLU A 431 6.26 -24.98 -11.13
N LYS A 432 6.94 -25.30 -12.24
CA LYS A 432 7.78 -24.34 -12.96
C LYS A 432 6.96 -23.16 -13.49
N SER A 433 5.73 -23.40 -13.93
CA SER A 433 4.82 -22.36 -14.42
C SER A 433 4.43 -21.37 -13.31
N LYS A 434 4.14 -21.89 -12.12
CA LYS A 434 3.85 -21.10 -10.92
C LYS A 434 5.01 -20.18 -10.56
N ASP A 435 6.22 -20.72 -10.51
CA ASP A 435 7.42 -19.96 -10.15
C ASP A 435 7.79 -18.94 -11.23
N ALA A 436 7.70 -19.31 -12.51
CA ALA A 436 7.95 -18.42 -13.63
C ALA A 436 6.98 -17.22 -13.66
N TYR A 437 5.68 -17.46 -13.43
CA TYR A 437 4.69 -16.38 -13.35
C TYR A 437 4.95 -15.46 -12.17
N THR A 438 5.26 -16.03 -11.01
CA THR A 438 5.62 -15.27 -9.80
C THR A 438 6.85 -14.40 -10.04
N GLN A 439 7.89 -14.96 -10.66
CA GLN A 439 9.12 -14.25 -10.98
C GLN A 439 8.88 -13.13 -11.99
N ALA A 440 8.05 -13.35 -13.01
CA ALA A 440 7.70 -12.32 -13.98
C ALA A 440 7.00 -11.13 -13.31
N LEU A 441 6.01 -11.38 -12.44
CA LEU A 441 5.36 -10.32 -11.65
C LEU A 441 6.35 -9.57 -10.76
N TYR A 442 7.20 -10.30 -10.03
CA TYR A 442 8.22 -9.72 -9.16
C TYR A 442 9.23 -8.85 -9.93
N ASN A 443 9.68 -9.31 -11.10
CA ASN A 443 10.59 -8.56 -11.96
C ASN A 443 9.95 -7.25 -12.43
N SER A 444 8.67 -7.28 -12.83
CA SER A 444 7.94 -6.07 -13.23
C SER A 444 7.77 -5.09 -12.07
N VAL A 445 7.45 -5.57 -10.85
CA VAL A 445 7.39 -4.72 -9.65
C VAL A 445 8.76 -4.10 -9.35
N THR A 446 9.84 -4.88 -9.49
CA THR A 446 11.21 -4.40 -9.23
C THR A 446 11.68 -3.36 -10.25
N GLU A 447 11.36 -3.54 -11.55
CA GLU A 447 11.66 -2.56 -12.60
C GLU A 447 10.96 -1.22 -12.30
N GLN A 448 9.65 -1.28 -12.02
CA GLN A 448 8.87 -0.11 -11.65
C GLN A 448 9.40 0.58 -10.39
N TYR A 449 9.70 -0.20 -9.35
CA TYR A 449 10.29 0.31 -8.10
C TYR A 449 11.61 1.03 -8.33
N THR A 450 12.47 0.50 -9.19
CA THR A 450 13.77 1.10 -9.53
C THR A 450 13.60 2.45 -10.22
N VAL A 451 12.59 2.60 -11.08
CA VAL A 451 12.24 3.89 -11.71
C VAL A 451 11.76 4.89 -10.66
N LEU A 452 10.85 4.48 -9.77
CA LEU A 452 10.37 5.33 -8.66
C LEU A 452 11.52 5.77 -7.75
N LYS A 453 12.42 4.84 -7.41
CA LYS A 453 13.63 5.13 -6.61
C LYS A 453 14.54 6.13 -7.29
N SER A 454 14.75 6.00 -8.61
CA SER A 454 15.55 6.94 -9.39
C SER A 454 14.91 8.33 -9.46
N ALA A 455 13.58 8.40 -9.54
CA ALA A 455 12.84 9.66 -9.54
C ALA A 455 12.96 10.39 -8.20
N ILE A 456 12.77 9.67 -7.09
CA ILE A 456 12.61 10.23 -5.74
C ILE A 456 13.96 10.35 -5.03
N HIS A 457 14.65 9.23 -4.81
CA HIS A 457 15.95 9.21 -4.12
C HIS A 457 17.09 9.64 -5.04
N GLY A 458 17.01 9.28 -6.32
CA GLY A 458 17.95 9.72 -7.35
C GLY A 458 17.74 11.17 -7.82
N GLN A 459 16.66 11.83 -7.36
CA GLN A 459 16.31 13.22 -7.69
C GLN A 459 16.18 13.50 -9.20
N GLN A 460 15.90 12.47 -10.01
CA GLN A 460 15.72 12.63 -11.45
C GLN A 460 14.31 13.12 -11.81
N GLY A 461 13.36 13.03 -10.87
CA GLY A 461 11.96 13.32 -11.08
C GLY A 461 11.38 12.64 -12.31
N LEU A 462 10.65 13.39 -13.15
CA LEU A 462 10.04 12.87 -14.37
C LEU A 462 11.05 12.29 -15.37
N MET A 463 12.32 12.71 -15.32
CA MET A 463 13.38 12.23 -16.22
C MET A 463 13.81 10.79 -15.93
N ALA A 464 13.41 10.22 -14.79
CA ALA A 464 13.59 8.79 -14.51
C ALA A 464 12.70 7.89 -15.38
N SER A 465 11.70 8.46 -16.08
CA SER A 465 10.79 7.68 -16.91
C SER A 465 11.53 6.86 -17.96
N ILE A 466 11.06 5.62 -18.17
CA ILE A 466 11.55 4.71 -19.20
C ILE A 466 10.37 4.30 -20.09
N PRO A 467 10.58 3.66 -21.26
CA PRO A 467 9.48 3.29 -22.16
C PRO A 467 8.33 2.51 -21.50
N ASN A 468 8.62 1.69 -20.49
CA ASN A 468 7.63 0.89 -19.77
C ASN A 468 7.03 1.59 -18.53
N VAL A 469 7.60 2.71 -18.08
CA VAL A 469 7.17 3.44 -16.88
C VAL A 469 7.22 4.94 -17.15
N SER A 470 6.05 5.51 -17.48
CA SER A 470 5.88 6.94 -17.67
C SER A 470 5.42 7.60 -16.37
N LEU A 471 6.27 8.45 -15.78
CA LEU A 471 5.97 9.14 -14.53
C LEU A 471 5.14 10.42 -14.76
N SER A 472 4.33 10.77 -13.77
CA SER A 472 3.48 11.96 -13.74
C SER A 472 3.24 12.43 -12.30
N GLN A 473 2.70 13.64 -12.12
CA GLN A 473 2.32 14.21 -10.82
C GLN A 473 0.92 14.83 -10.92
N PRO A 474 -0.17 14.03 -10.91
CA PRO A 474 -1.52 14.50 -11.27
C PRO A 474 -2.19 15.47 -10.27
N TRP A 475 -1.47 15.91 -9.23
CA TRP A 475 -1.92 16.85 -8.20
C TRP A 475 -1.20 18.21 -8.26
N ILE A 476 -0.17 18.34 -9.10
CA ILE A 476 0.54 19.60 -9.41
C ILE A 476 0.02 20.12 -10.75
#